data_AF-A0A0D6LXN0-F1
#
_entry.id   AF-A0A0D6LXN0-F1
#
_cell.length_a   1.000
_cell.length_b   1.000
_cell.length_c   1.000
_cell.angle_alpha   90.00
_cell.angle_beta   90.00
_cell.angle_gamma   90.00
#
_symmetry.space_group_name_H-M   'P 1'
#
loop_
_entity.id
_entity.type
_entity.pdbx_description
1 polymer ?
#
loop_
_entity_poly.entity_id
_entity_poly.type
_entity_poly.pdbx_seq_one_letter_code
_entity_poly.pdbx_strand_id
1 'polypeptide(L)'
;MGMSLREFMPNNNEVMQAIPIKDRMIRKANTVKFLGVRWNLQSDAVHLAVRMGSTAITNAQIALYWIHSKEPLESFVENRVKYIRDVVETFNLSNIQSKFYHVNTEDNPADCSTRALTASEIENHMWWSGAQFICDPPSNWPNTSLDFTAKELCIEEAVEEFKSVTSSVSVQPYESFILFRRISSFPKLVHVTAFAFKFIANLKRSVKKRHPMFKTDSHFVLNTITLSKTITSDDFAIAELLILREQ
;
A
#
# COMPACT_ATOMS: atom_id res chain seq x y z
N MET A 1 -10.36 -9.83 -26.21
CA MET A 1 -10.50 -11.10 -25.46
C MET A 1 -10.56 -10.74 -23.99
N GLY A 2 -11.73 -10.83 -23.38
CA GLY A 2 -11.84 -10.60 -21.93
C GLY A 2 -11.10 -11.72 -21.21
N MET A 3 -10.13 -11.39 -20.37
CA MET A 3 -9.62 -12.34 -19.38
C MET A 3 -10.78 -12.71 -18.48
N SER A 4 -11.32 -13.93 -18.62
CA SER A 4 -12.28 -14.45 -17.66
C SER A 4 -11.63 -14.41 -16.28
N LEU A 5 -12.24 -13.63 -15.40
CA LEU A 5 -11.88 -13.56 -13.98
C LEU A 5 -11.85 -14.97 -13.39
N ARG A 6 -10.83 -15.20 -12.58
CA ARG A 6 -10.43 -16.49 -12.01
C ARG A 6 -11.55 -17.02 -11.12
N GLU A 7 -12.22 -18.07 -11.56
CA GLU A 7 -13.14 -18.83 -10.72
C GLU A 7 -12.37 -19.42 -9.51
N PHE A 8 -12.94 -19.36 -8.32
CA PHE A 8 -12.31 -19.83 -7.08
C PHE A 8 -12.70 -21.28 -6.77
N MET A 9 -11.74 -22.08 -6.32
CA MET A 9 -11.99 -23.47 -5.88
C MET A 9 -10.98 -23.91 -4.81
N PRO A 10 -11.20 -23.53 -3.54
CA PRO A 10 -10.48 -24.11 -2.42
C PRO A 10 -10.80 -25.61 -2.24
N ASN A 11 -9.87 -26.35 -1.64
CA ASN A 11 -10.07 -27.73 -1.20
C ASN A 11 -10.83 -27.84 0.15
N ASN A 12 -11.09 -26.72 0.83
CA ASN A 12 -11.86 -26.65 2.07
C ASN A 12 -13.34 -26.30 1.80
N ASN A 13 -14.27 -27.13 2.30
CA ASN A 13 -15.70 -26.97 2.08
C ASN A 13 -16.31 -25.72 2.73
N GLU A 14 -15.85 -25.32 3.91
CA GLU A 14 -16.34 -24.13 4.61
C GLU A 14 -15.96 -22.87 3.82
N VAL A 15 -14.71 -22.78 3.39
CA VAL A 15 -14.22 -21.69 2.52
C VAL A 15 -14.99 -21.69 1.19
N MET A 16 -15.24 -22.87 0.61
CA MET A 16 -16.03 -23.00 -0.62
C MET A 16 -17.46 -22.45 -0.46
N GLN A 17 -18.09 -22.69 0.70
CA GLN A 17 -19.43 -22.21 1.00
C GLN A 17 -19.48 -20.69 1.21
N ALA A 18 -18.42 -20.09 1.74
CA ALA A 18 -18.32 -18.64 1.92
C ALA A 18 -18.18 -17.86 0.59
N ILE A 19 -17.73 -18.51 -0.49
CA ILE A 19 -17.56 -17.86 -1.80
C ILE A 19 -18.92 -17.73 -2.52
N PRO A 20 -19.27 -16.59 -3.13
CA PRO A 20 -20.50 -16.45 -3.91
C PRO A 20 -20.58 -17.43 -5.08
N ILE A 21 -21.76 -18.01 -5.35
CA ILE A 21 -21.94 -19.09 -6.36
C ILE A 21 -21.39 -18.72 -7.74
N LYS A 22 -21.60 -17.46 -8.18
CA LYS A 22 -21.14 -16.93 -9.46
C LYS A 22 -19.62 -16.90 -9.63
N ASP A 23 -18.88 -16.91 -8.52
CA ASP A 23 -17.42 -16.82 -8.49
C ASP A 23 -16.77 -18.19 -8.25
N ARG A 24 -17.57 -19.25 -8.05
CA ARG A 24 -17.11 -20.62 -7.84
C ARG A 24 -16.72 -21.27 -9.16
N MET A 25 -15.64 -22.03 -9.17
CA MET A 25 -15.30 -22.86 -10.33
C MET A 25 -16.32 -23.98 -10.47
N ILE A 26 -16.89 -24.11 -11.66
CA ILE A 26 -17.82 -25.20 -11.97
C ILE A 26 -17.00 -26.48 -12.05
N ARG A 27 -17.23 -27.43 -11.12
CA ARG A 27 -16.58 -28.74 -11.09
C ARG A 27 -16.94 -29.57 -12.33
N LYS A 28 -16.23 -29.36 -13.44
CA LYS A 28 -16.31 -30.18 -14.66
C LYS A 28 -15.43 -31.43 -14.56
N ALA A 29 -14.37 -31.36 -13.76
CA ALA A 29 -13.45 -32.47 -13.49
C ALA A 29 -12.74 -32.26 -12.13
N ASN A 30 -12.25 -33.34 -11.53
CA ASN A 30 -11.43 -33.28 -10.31
C ASN A 30 -9.99 -32.82 -10.55
N THR A 31 -9.59 -32.61 -11.80
CA THR A 31 -8.24 -32.21 -12.18
C THR A 31 -8.28 -30.90 -12.96
N VAL A 32 -7.47 -29.93 -12.56
CA VAL A 32 -7.30 -28.63 -13.22
C VAL A 32 -5.84 -28.40 -13.58
N LYS A 33 -5.57 -27.53 -14.57
CA LYS A 33 -4.20 -27.07 -14.81
C LYS A 33 -3.91 -25.88 -13.90
N PHE A 34 -2.97 -26.05 -12.98
CA PHE A 34 -2.47 -24.99 -12.10
C PHE A 34 -0.98 -24.78 -12.38
N LEU A 35 -0.59 -23.58 -12.82
CA LEU A 35 0.79 -23.23 -13.18
C LEU A 35 1.45 -24.24 -14.16
N GLY A 36 0.69 -24.77 -15.11
CA GLY A 36 1.16 -25.76 -16.08
C GLY A 36 1.20 -27.21 -15.59
N VAL A 37 0.95 -27.45 -14.30
CA VAL A 37 0.88 -28.79 -13.68
C VAL A 37 -0.58 -29.26 -13.63
N ARG A 38 -0.81 -30.58 -13.79
CA ARG A 38 -2.13 -31.17 -13.52
C ARG A 38 -2.29 -31.31 -12.01
N TRP A 39 -3.25 -30.59 -11.44
CA TRP A 39 -3.55 -30.54 -10.02
C TRP A 39 -4.88 -31.23 -9.73
N ASN A 40 -4.86 -32.27 -8.90
CA ASN A 40 -6.05 -32.94 -8.40
C ASN A 40 -6.58 -32.24 -7.15
N LEU A 41 -7.81 -31.76 -7.24
CA LEU A 41 -8.44 -30.93 -6.22
C LEU A 41 -8.73 -31.65 -4.89
N GLN A 42 -8.74 -32.98 -4.89
CA GLN A 42 -9.03 -33.79 -3.71
C GLN A 42 -7.77 -34.39 -3.08
N SER A 43 -6.84 -34.86 -3.91
CA SER A 43 -5.64 -35.55 -3.42
C SER A 43 -4.43 -34.64 -3.26
N ASP A 44 -4.31 -33.60 -4.08
CA ASP A 44 -3.10 -32.79 -4.11
C ASP A 44 -3.21 -31.68 -3.08
N ALA A 45 -2.16 -31.53 -2.28
CA ALA A 45 -2.04 -30.51 -1.25
C ALA A 45 -0.63 -29.92 -1.29
N VAL A 46 -0.53 -28.60 -1.16
CA VAL A 46 0.75 -27.94 -0.87
C VAL A 46 0.85 -27.84 0.65
N HIS A 47 1.76 -28.59 1.24
CA HIS A 47 2.10 -28.43 2.64
C HIS A 47 3.25 -27.44 2.76
N LEU A 48 2.96 -26.26 3.27
CA LEU A 48 3.98 -25.31 3.69
C LEU A 48 4.05 -25.36 5.22
N ALA A 49 5.10 -25.98 5.74
CA ALA A 49 5.38 -25.95 7.17
C ALA A 49 5.89 -24.55 7.54
N VAL A 50 4.98 -23.65 7.87
CA VAL A 50 5.33 -22.33 8.40
C VAL A 50 5.59 -22.51 9.89
N ARG A 51 6.83 -22.31 10.33
CA ARG A 51 7.10 -22.11 11.76
C ARG A 51 6.46 -20.79 12.15
N MET A 52 5.34 -20.85 12.87
CA MET A 52 4.64 -19.67 13.40
C MET A 52 5.48 -19.06 14.53
N GLY A 53 6.55 -18.37 14.16
CA GLY A 53 7.09 -17.26 14.95
C GLY A 53 6.69 -15.99 14.22
N SER A 54 5.90 -15.12 14.84
CA SER A 54 5.41 -13.89 14.20
C SER A 54 6.46 -12.79 14.33
N THR A 55 7.58 -12.95 13.63
CA THR A 55 8.54 -11.85 13.46
C THR A 55 8.14 -11.02 12.26
N ALA A 56 7.73 -9.78 12.50
CA ALA A 56 7.45 -8.79 11.46
C ALA A 56 8.62 -7.82 11.37
N ILE A 57 9.05 -7.54 10.14
CA ILE A 57 10.19 -6.66 9.84
C ILE A 57 9.68 -5.55 8.92
N THR A 58 10.00 -4.28 9.23
CA THR A 58 9.57 -3.12 8.44
C THR A 58 10.62 -2.02 8.45
N ASN A 59 10.74 -1.27 7.35
CA ASN A 59 11.54 -0.06 7.27
C ASN A 59 10.78 1.21 7.69
N ALA A 60 9.51 1.09 8.05
CA ALA A 60 8.70 2.20 8.53
C ALA A 60 8.84 2.34 10.05
N GLN A 61 9.88 3.05 10.51
CA GLN A 61 10.07 3.35 11.94
C GLN A 61 8.85 4.03 12.57
N ILE A 62 8.18 4.91 11.82
CA ILE A 62 6.95 5.57 12.28
C ILE A 62 5.82 4.57 12.58
N ALA A 63 5.67 3.53 11.77
CA ALA A 63 4.66 2.51 11.99
C ALA A 63 4.98 1.68 13.23
N LEU A 64 6.26 1.35 13.46
CA LEU A 64 6.72 0.71 14.69
C LEU A 64 6.40 1.60 15.89
N TYR A 65 6.74 2.90 15.84
CA TYR A 65 6.41 3.84 16.91
C TYR A 65 4.91 3.85 17.24
N TRP A 66 4.03 3.95 16.25
CA TRP A 66 2.58 3.95 16.47
C TRP A 66 2.05 2.65 17.09
N ILE A 67 2.60 1.49 16.70
CA ILE A 67 2.19 0.20 17.29
C ILE A 67 2.48 0.17 18.80
N HIS A 68 3.53 0.84 19.25
CA HIS A 68 3.96 0.85 20.66
C HIS A 68 3.53 2.08 21.47
N SER A 69 3.22 3.19 20.81
CA SER A 69 2.83 4.44 21.45
C SER A 69 1.36 4.42 21.93
N LYS A 70 1.08 5.12 23.04
CA LYS A 70 -0.28 5.40 23.52
C LYS A 70 -0.76 6.81 23.17
N GLU A 71 0.06 7.57 22.45
CA GLU A 71 -0.30 8.91 22.00
C GLU A 71 -1.52 8.86 21.08
N PRO A 72 -2.37 9.89 21.09
CA PRO A 72 -3.51 9.98 20.19
C PRO A 72 -3.02 10.04 18.74
N LEU A 73 -3.64 9.24 17.88
CA LEU A 73 -3.34 9.15 16.45
C LEU A 73 -4.56 9.60 15.63
N GLU A 74 -4.35 9.92 14.36
CA GLU A 74 -5.48 10.15 13.46
C GLU A 74 -6.32 8.88 13.31
N SER A 75 -7.65 9.04 13.15
CA SER A 75 -8.59 7.92 13.21
C SER A 75 -8.27 6.78 12.24
N PHE A 76 -7.71 7.08 11.06
CA PHE A 76 -7.29 6.03 10.13
C PHE A 76 -6.14 5.19 10.70
N VAL A 77 -5.09 5.84 11.20
CA VAL A 77 -3.90 5.19 11.77
C VAL A 77 -4.27 4.46 13.06
N GLU A 78 -5.05 5.09 13.93
CA GLU A 78 -5.52 4.51 15.19
C GLU A 78 -6.27 3.19 14.96
N ASN A 79 -7.19 3.16 13.98
CA ASN A 79 -7.94 1.95 13.65
C ASN A 79 -7.03 0.82 13.14
N ARG A 80 -5.97 1.13 12.38
CA ARG A 80 -5.00 0.13 11.91
C ARG A 80 -4.13 -0.39 13.03
N VAL A 81 -3.64 0.49 13.89
CA VAL A 81 -2.87 0.13 15.08
C VAL A 81 -3.69 -0.76 16.00
N LYS A 82 -4.96 -0.42 16.24
CA LYS A 82 -5.88 -1.25 17.02
C LYS A 82 -6.02 -2.65 16.43
N TYR A 83 -6.28 -2.74 15.12
CA TYR A 83 -6.36 -4.04 14.44
C TYR A 83 -5.09 -4.88 14.60
N ILE A 84 -3.91 -4.27 14.44
CA ILE A 84 -2.62 -4.96 14.63
C ILE A 84 -2.50 -5.48 16.07
N ARG A 85 -2.87 -4.67 17.07
CA ARG A 85 -2.84 -5.07 18.48
C ARG A 85 -3.78 -6.23 18.78
N ASP A 86 -5.00 -6.22 18.24
CA ASP A 86 -5.98 -7.31 18.39
C ASP A 86 -5.45 -8.64 17.80
N VAL A 87 -4.76 -8.57 16.65
CA VAL A 87 -4.10 -9.74 16.03
C VAL A 87 -2.95 -10.24 16.90
N VAL A 88 -2.11 -9.35 17.41
CA VAL A 88 -1.01 -9.70 18.32
C VAL A 88 -1.53 -10.35 19.60
N GLU A 89 -2.63 -9.85 20.16
CA GLU A 89 -3.30 -10.46 21.31
C GLU A 89 -3.80 -11.87 20.98
N THR A 90 -4.41 -12.07 19.81
CA THR A 90 -4.84 -13.39 19.34
C THR A 90 -3.67 -14.38 19.23
N PHE A 91 -2.52 -13.92 18.74
CA PHE A 91 -1.30 -14.72 18.67
C PHE A 91 -0.75 -15.05 20.07
N ASN A 92 -0.72 -14.07 20.97
CA ASN A 92 -0.29 -14.27 22.35
C ASN A 92 -1.19 -15.29 23.08
N LEU A 93 -2.51 -15.22 22.90
CA LEU A 93 -3.47 -16.20 23.43
C LEU A 93 -3.22 -17.63 22.88
N SER A 94 -2.66 -17.71 21.66
CA SER A 94 -2.25 -18.97 21.03
C SER A 94 -0.82 -19.39 21.38
N ASN A 95 -0.19 -18.73 22.35
CA ASN A 95 1.20 -18.92 22.77
C ASN A 95 2.23 -18.69 21.64
N ILE A 96 1.91 -17.79 20.72
CA ILE A 96 2.77 -17.36 19.61
C ILE A 96 3.30 -15.97 19.94
N GLN A 97 4.59 -15.88 20.26
CA GLN A 97 5.22 -14.60 20.56
C GLN A 97 5.42 -13.80 19.27
N SER A 98 4.87 -12.59 19.25
CA SER A 98 5.06 -11.64 18.16
C SER A 98 6.22 -10.69 18.44
N LYS A 99 7.07 -10.49 17.44
CA LYS A 99 8.20 -9.56 17.48
C LYS A 99 8.20 -8.61 16.30
N PHE A 100 8.57 -7.35 16.55
CA PHE A 100 8.64 -6.32 15.53
C PHE A 100 10.04 -5.73 15.48
N TYR A 101 10.66 -5.73 14.30
CA TYR A 101 12.01 -5.23 14.09
C TYR A 101 12.05 -4.18 12.97
N HIS A 102 12.98 -3.23 13.12
CA HIS A 102 13.32 -2.29 12.08
C HIS A 102 14.37 -2.88 11.12
N VAL A 103 14.18 -2.65 9.82
CA VAL A 103 15.17 -2.93 8.77
C VAL A 103 15.43 -1.68 7.95
N ASN A 104 16.66 -1.49 7.47
CA ASN A 104 16.95 -0.40 6.54
C ASN A 104 16.18 -0.60 5.23
N THR A 105 15.85 0.50 4.54
CA THR A 105 15.11 0.45 3.27
C THR A 105 15.81 -0.39 2.20
N GLU A 106 17.15 -0.36 2.14
CA GLU A 106 17.95 -1.14 1.19
C GLU A 106 17.87 -2.65 1.43
N ASP A 107 17.61 -3.04 2.69
CA ASP A 107 17.52 -4.42 3.13
C ASP A 107 16.06 -4.89 3.30
N ASN A 108 15.07 -4.08 2.91
CA ASN A 108 13.67 -4.46 2.93
C ASN A 108 13.27 -5.15 1.62
N PRO A 109 13.17 -6.49 1.57
CA PRO A 109 12.80 -7.18 0.34
C PRO A 109 11.40 -6.75 -0.13
N ALA A 110 10.49 -6.34 0.76
CA ALA A 110 9.14 -5.96 0.39
C ALA A 110 9.07 -4.67 -0.45
N ASP A 111 10.09 -3.82 -0.39
CA ASP A 111 10.10 -2.54 -1.09
C ASP A 111 10.12 -2.71 -2.62
N CYS A 112 10.70 -3.79 -3.14
CA CYS A 112 10.70 -4.01 -4.58
C CYS A 112 9.29 -4.24 -5.17
N SER A 113 8.34 -4.67 -4.33
CA SER A 113 6.95 -4.85 -4.74
C SER A 113 6.25 -3.52 -5.06
N THR A 114 6.70 -2.41 -4.45
CA THR A 114 6.13 -1.07 -4.66
C THR A 114 6.83 -0.33 -5.80
N ARG A 115 8.11 -0.62 -6.07
CA ARG A 115 8.93 0.04 -7.11
C ARG A 115 8.75 -0.52 -8.53
N ALA A 116 8.11 -1.68 -8.67
CA ALA A 116 7.93 -2.41 -9.94
C ALA A 116 9.25 -2.73 -10.66
N LEU A 117 9.93 -3.79 -10.22
CA LEU A 117 11.14 -4.31 -10.88
C LEU A 117 10.85 -4.98 -12.23
N THR A 118 11.82 -4.91 -13.14
CA THR A 118 11.84 -5.70 -14.38
C THR A 118 12.13 -7.18 -14.10
N ALA A 119 11.85 -8.05 -15.08
CA ALA A 119 12.11 -9.48 -14.97
C ALA A 119 13.59 -9.82 -14.73
N SER A 120 14.51 -9.07 -15.34
CA SER A 120 15.95 -9.24 -15.13
C SER A 120 16.42 -8.73 -13.76
N GLU A 121 15.81 -7.66 -13.25
CA GLU A 121 16.16 -7.13 -11.93
C GLU A 121 15.68 -8.04 -10.81
N ILE A 122 14.50 -8.67 -10.96
CA ILE A 122 13.95 -9.55 -9.92
C ILE A 122 14.63 -10.93 -9.88
N GLU A 123 15.23 -11.40 -10.98
CA GLU A 123 15.76 -12.78 -11.10
C GLU A 123 16.73 -13.16 -9.97
N ASN A 124 17.63 -12.24 -9.61
CA ASN A 124 18.62 -12.43 -8.53
C ASN A 124 18.37 -11.50 -7.33
N HIS A 125 17.15 -10.96 -7.18
CA HIS A 125 16.82 -10.00 -6.13
C HIS A 125 16.62 -10.68 -4.77
N MET A 126 16.89 -9.95 -3.69
CA MET A 126 16.65 -10.39 -2.30
C MET A 126 15.18 -10.72 -1.98
N TRP A 127 14.24 -10.44 -2.91
CA TRP A 127 12.84 -10.84 -2.77
C TRP A 127 12.70 -12.36 -2.61
N TRP A 128 13.53 -13.13 -3.31
CA TRP A 128 13.47 -14.59 -3.30
C TRP A 128 14.22 -15.21 -2.11
N SER A 129 15.31 -14.59 -1.68
CA SER A 129 16.18 -15.13 -0.63
C SER A 129 15.96 -14.50 0.75
N GLY A 130 15.28 -13.35 0.81
CA GLY A 130 15.34 -12.44 1.95
C GLY A 130 16.67 -11.68 2.02
N ALA A 131 16.74 -10.72 2.94
CA ALA A 131 17.98 -10.05 3.30
C ALA A 131 18.91 -11.00 4.06
N GLN A 132 20.22 -10.90 3.82
CA GLN A 132 21.22 -11.85 4.34
C GLN A 132 21.17 -11.98 5.87
N PHE A 133 20.99 -10.87 6.57
CA PHE A 133 20.99 -10.86 8.04
C PHE A 133 19.85 -11.69 8.66
N ILE A 134 18.74 -11.92 7.94
CA ILE A 134 17.62 -12.73 8.45
C ILE A 134 18.05 -14.19 8.62
N CYS A 135 19.05 -14.63 7.85
CA CYS A 135 19.64 -15.96 8.01
C CYS A 135 20.57 -16.07 9.23
N ASP A 136 21.04 -14.93 9.77
CA ASP A 136 21.87 -14.90 10.96
C ASP A 136 21.01 -15.00 12.24
N PRO A 137 21.60 -15.39 13.38
CA PRO A 137 20.91 -15.35 14.66
C PRO A 137 20.35 -13.94 14.94
N PRO A 138 19.15 -13.81 15.54
CA PRO A 138 18.56 -12.50 15.85
C PRO A 138 19.48 -11.54 16.61
N SER A 139 20.42 -12.07 17.42
CA SER A 139 21.43 -11.27 18.13
C SER A 139 22.38 -10.49 17.22
N ASN A 140 22.49 -10.88 15.96
CA ASN A 140 23.37 -10.30 14.96
C ASN A 140 22.59 -9.43 13.94
N TRP A 141 21.28 -9.31 14.10
CA TRP A 141 20.47 -8.51 13.19
C TRP A 141 20.85 -7.03 13.34
N PRO A 142 20.90 -6.27 12.23
CA PRO A 142 21.04 -4.83 12.31
C PRO A 142 19.89 -4.28 13.17
N ASN A 143 20.21 -3.34 14.05
CA ASN A 143 19.24 -2.73 14.97
C ASN A 143 18.68 -3.70 16.04
N THR A 144 19.47 -4.64 16.53
CA THR A 144 19.11 -5.55 17.64
C THR A 144 18.61 -4.82 18.89
N SER A 145 19.07 -3.58 19.09
CA SER A 145 18.67 -2.69 20.18
C SER A 145 17.28 -2.08 20.01
N LEU A 146 16.72 -2.11 18.81
CA LEU A 146 15.36 -1.68 18.47
C LEU A 146 14.42 -2.89 18.46
N ASP A 147 14.52 -3.73 19.49
CA ASP A 147 13.51 -4.76 19.75
C ASP A 147 12.28 -4.08 20.36
N PHE A 148 11.30 -3.81 19.50
CA PHE A 148 10.08 -3.16 19.94
C PHE A 148 9.17 -4.10 20.78
N THR A 149 9.56 -5.36 21.03
CA THR A 149 8.84 -6.22 21.98
C THR A 149 8.97 -5.81 23.44
N ALA A 150 9.95 -4.97 23.77
CA ALA A 150 10.13 -4.45 25.12
C ALA A 150 9.34 -3.14 25.31
N LYS A 151 8.29 -3.23 26.13
CA LYS A 151 7.71 -2.22 27.03
C LYS A 151 8.08 -0.74 26.79
N GLU A 152 7.05 0.09 26.59
CA GLU A 152 7.05 1.57 26.69
C GLU A 152 8.40 2.21 26.32
N LEU A 153 8.67 2.20 25.03
CA LEU A 153 9.81 2.87 24.45
C LEU A 153 9.66 4.39 24.62
N CYS A 154 10.22 4.92 25.71
CA CYS A 154 10.63 6.31 25.80
C CYS A 154 11.84 6.46 24.87
N ILE A 155 11.62 6.46 23.55
CA ILE A 155 12.69 6.78 22.61
C ILE A 155 12.61 8.29 22.40
N GLU A 156 13.26 9.04 23.30
CA GLU A 156 13.46 10.48 23.09
C GLU A 156 14.11 10.74 21.72
N GLU A 157 14.96 9.83 21.21
CA GLU A 157 15.59 9.96 19.88
C GLU A 157 14.60 9.85 18.71
N ALA A 158 13.57 8.99 18.79
CA ALA A 158 12.55 8.86 17.75
C ALA A 158 11.54 10.01 17.83
N VAL A 159 11.30 10.51 19.06
CA VAL A 159 10.51 11.73 19.30
C VAL A 159 11.27 12.98 18.84
N GLU A 160 12.60 13.03 18.98
CA GLU A 160 13.45 14.12 18.50
C GLU A 160 13.64 14.10 16.98
N GLU A 161 13.87 12.94 16.38
CA GLU A 161 13.87 12.76 14.93
C GLU A 161 12.50 13.15 14.34
N PHE A 162 11.41 12.76 15.01
CA PHE A 162 10.05 13.19 14.66
C PHE A 162 9.83 14.70 14.83
N LYS A 163 10.29 15.30 15.93
CA LYS A 163 10.23 16.76 16.13
C LYS A 163 11.04 17.49 15.07
N SER A 164 12.23 17.02 14.73
CA SER A 164 13.11 17.57 13.69
C SER A 164 12.47 17.52 12.30
N VAL A 165 11.92 16.37 11.92
CA VAL A 165 11.24 16.18 10.63
C VAL A 165 9.95 17.02 10.56
N THR A 166 9.20 17.11 11.66
CA THR A 166 7.93 17.87 11.73
C THR A 166 8.13 19.38 11.83
N SER A 167 9.20 19.86 12.49
CA SER A 167 9.44 21.30 12.70
C SER A 167 10.17 21.99 11.54
N SER A 168 10.78 21.21 10.63
CA SER A 168 11.38 21.73 9.39
C SER A 168 10.34 22.08 8.31
N VAL A 169 9.09 21.63 8.47
CA VAL A 169 7.98 22.00 7.60
C VAL A 169 7.23 23.15 8.26
N SER A 170 7.25 24.33 7.64
CA SER A 170 6.26 25.36 7.93
C SER A 170 4.89 24.79 7.55
N VAL A 171 4.22 24.12 8.49
CA VAL A 171 2.88 23.59 8.29
C VAL A 171 1.91 24.77 8.33
N GLN A 172 1.86 25.52 7.22
CA GLN A 172 0.57 26.03 6.80
C GLN A 172 -0.31 24.79 6.58
N PRO A 173 -1.52 24.72 7.17
CA PRO A 173 -2.43 23.62 6.87
C PRO A 173 -2.56 23.53 5.36
N TYR A 174 -2.15 22.41 4.77
CA TYR A 174 -2.31 22.20 3.35
C TYR A 174 -3.81 22.11 3.07
N GLU A 175 -4.38 23.20 2.60
CA GLU A 175 -5.73 23.18 2.04
C GLU A 175 -5.65 22.66 0.62
N SER A 176 -6.01 21.40 0.45
CA SER A 176 -6.28 20.84 -0.88
C SER A 176 -7.27 21.75 -1.62
N PHE A 177 -6.96 22.05 -2.88
CA PHE A 177 -7.89 22.76 -3.76
C PHE A 177 -9.07 21.85 -4.18
N ILE A 178 -9.00 20.54 -3.92
CA ILE A 178 -10.08 19.58 -4.15
C ILE A 178 -11.07 19.66 -3.00
N LEU A 179 -12.35 19.80 -3.35
CA LEU A 179 -13.44 20.03 -2.40
C LEU A 179 -13.93 18.74 -1.71
N PHE A 180 -13.02 17.94 -1.15
CA PHE A 180 -13.33 16.65 -0.49
C PHE A 180 -14.46 16.76 0.53
N ARG A 181 -14.48 17.84 1.33
CA ARG A 181 -15.47 18.04 2.39
C ARG A 181 -16.85 18.49 1.91
N ARG A 182 -16.98 18.93 0.64
CA ARG A 182 -18.25 19.43 0.08
C ARG A 182 -18.95 18.43 -0.85
N ILE A 183 -18.25 17.37 -1.27
CA ILE A 183 -18.75 16.41 -2.24
C ILE A 183 -18.67 15.00 -1.65
N SER A 184 -19.81 14.46 -1.22
CA SER A 184 -19.93 13.14 -0.59
C SER A 184 -20.01 11.97 -1.56
N SER A 185 -19.87 12.21 -2.87
CA SER A 185 -19.95 11.17 -3.92
C SER A 185 -18.64 11.16 -4.72
N PHE A 186 -17.92 10.03 -4.64
CA PHE A 186 -16.65 9.88 -5.35
C PHE A 186 -16.77 10.06 -6.88
N PRO A 187 -17.74 9.46 -7.59
CA PRO A 187 -17.93 9.73 -9.01
C PRO A 187 -18.21 11.20 -9.32
N LYS A 188 -18.94 11.90 -8.44
CA LYS A 188 -19.20 13.34 -8.58
C LYS A 188 -17.93 14.16 -8.34
N LEU A 189 -17.09 13.76 -7.40
CA LEU A 189 -15.81 14.39 -7.11
C LEU A 189 -14.86 14.25 -8.30
N VAL A 190 -14.72 13.05 -8.87
CA VAL A 190 -13.93 12.80 -10.09
C VAL A 190 -14.41 13.68 -11.24
N HIS A 191 -15.73 13.79 -11.45
CA HIS A 191 -16.28 14.67 -12.47
C HIS A 191 -15.90 16.14 -12.22
N VAL A 192 -16.22 16.68 -11.05
CA VAL A 192 -15.96 18.10 -10.74
C VAL A 192 -14.47 18.42 -10.88
N THR A 193 -13.60 17.54 -10.41
CA THR A 193 -12.14 17.67 -10.54
C THR A 193 -11.72 17.68 -12.02
N ALA A 194 -12.17 16.71 -12.83
CA ALA A 194 -11.86 16.67 -14.26
C ALA A 194 -12.29 17.96 -15.00
N PHE A 195 -13.50 18.45 -14.72
CA PHE A 195 -14.00 19.70 -15.30
C PHE A 195 -13.18 20.92 -14.89
N ALA A 196 -12.86 21.06 -13.59
CA ALA A 196 -12.08 22.18 -13.08
C ALA A 196 -10.67 22.21 -13.70
N PHE A 197 -10.02 21.06 -13.76
CA PHE A 197 -8.69 20.92 -14.34
C PHE A 197 -8.67 21.19 -15.84
N LYS A 198 -9.66 20.69 -16.60
CA LYS A 198 -9.82 21.00 -18.04
C LYS A 198 -10.04 22.49 -18.27
N PHE A 199 -10.84 23.13 -17.43
CA PHE A 199 -11.06 24.57 -17.49
C PHE A 199 -9.77 25.35 -17.26
N ILE A 200 -9.00 24.99 -16.21
CA ILE A 200 -7.70 25.62 -15.90
C ILE A 200 -6.70 25.45 -17.04
N ALA A 201 -6.59 24.26 -17.63
CA ALA A 201 -5.70 24.00 -18.76
C ALA A 201 -6.05 24.89 -19.98
N ASN A 202 -7.35 25.01 -20.29
CA ASN A 202 -7.83 25.88 -21.36
C ASN A 202 -7.61 27.38 -21.07
N LEU A 203 -7.76 27.79 -19.81
CA LEU A 203 -7.49 29.15 -19.37
C LEU A 203 -6.00 29.48 -19.53
N LYS A 204 -5.10 28.61 -19.02
CA LYS A 204 -3.64 28.76 -19.16
C LYS A 204 -3.23 28.89 -20.62
N ARG A 205 -3.77 28.04 -21.51
CA ARG A 205 -3.54 28.15 -22.96
C ARG A 205 -3.98 29.51 -23.51
N SER A 206 -5.17 29.97 -23.12
CA SER A 206 -5.73 31.24 -23.59
C SER A 206 -4.94 32.46 -23.08
N VAL A 207 -4.35 32.36 -21.90
CA VAL A 207 -3.45 33.39 -21.34
C VAL A 207 -2.11 33.37 -22.05
N LYS A 208 -1.49 32.19 -22.24
CA LYS A 208 -0.21 32.05 -22.97
C LYS A 208 -0.30 32.55 -24.41
N LYS A 209 -1.44 32.34 -25.08
CA LYS A 209 -1.68 32.89 -26.43
C LYS A 209 -1.72 34.43 -26.45
N ARG A 210 -2.21 35.06 -25.38
CA ARG A 210 -2.32 36.53 -25.26
C ARG A 210 -1.04 37.17 -24.72
N HIS A 211 -0.30 36.46 -23.86
CA HIS A 211 0.92 36.94 -23.21
C HIS A 211 2.01 35.86 -23.27
N PRO A 212 2.83 35.83 -24.34
CA PRO A 212 3.85 34.80 -24.56
C PRO A 212 4.92 34.74 -23.47
N MET A 213 5.19 35.85 -22.77
CA MET A 213 6.14 35.92 -21.65
C MET A 213 5.58 35.40 -20.31
N PHE A 214 4.31 35.02 -20.23
CA PHE A 214 3.71 34.49 -19.00
C PHE A 214 4.31 33.11 -18.66
N LYS A 215 5.24 33.08 -17.72
CA LYS A 215 5.79 31.85 -17.16
C LYS A 215 4.75 31.26 -16.20
N THR A 216 4.31 30.03 -16.48
CA THR A 216 3.49 29.26 -15.55
C THR A 216 4.37 28.25 -14.86
N ASP A 217 4.19 28.10 -13.54
CA ASP A 217 4.74 26.94 -12.84
C ASP A 217 4.19 25.67 -13.49
N SER A 218 5.13 24.82 -13.90
CA SER A 218 4.86 23.61 -14.66
C SER A 218 4.37 22.52 -13.73
N HIS A 219 3.14 22.65 -13.24
CA HIS A 219 2.50 21.56 -12.51
C HIS A 219 2.26 20.42 -13.51
N PHE A 220 2.99 19.31 -13.36
CA PHE A 220 3.08 18.23 -14.36
C PHE A 220 1.69 17.76 -14.84
N VAL A 221 0.76 17.71 -13.90
CA VAL A 221 -0.64 17.31 -14.07
C VAL A 221 -1.35 18.09 -15.17
N LEU A 222 -1.16 19.41 -15.22
CA LEU A 222 -1.86 20.28 -16.16
C LEU A 222 -1.32 20.16 -17.60
N ASN A 223 -0.11 19.61 -17.76
CA ASN A 223 0.49 19.35 -19.07
C ASN A 223 -0.01 18.03 -19.68
N THR A 224 -0.46 17.10 -18.85
CA THR A 224 -0.98 15.79 -19.29
C THR A 224 -2.43 15.85 -19.78
N ILE A 225 -3.15 16.91 -19.41
CA ILE A 225 -4.56 17.09 -19.76
C ILE A 225 -4.71 17.51 -21.23
N THR A 226 -5.58 16.80 -21.95
CA THR A 226 -5.82 17.07 -23.36
C THR A 226 -6.47 18.45 -23.56
N LEU A 227 -6.01 19.21 -24.56
CA LEU A 227 -6.44 20.60 -24.80
C LEU A 227 -7.73 20.72 -25.63
N SER A 228 -8.51 19.64 -25.72
CA SER A 228 -9.81 19.60 -26.37
C SER A 228 -10.87 20.38 -25.57
N LYS A 229 -11.92 20.84 -26.26
CA LYS A 229 -13.11 21.41 -25.61
C LYS A 229 -13.98 20.34 -24.96
N THR A 230 -13.89 19.11 -25.44
CA THR A 230 -14.59 17.94 -24.90
C THR A 230 -13.77 17.32 -23.78
N ILE A 231 -14.45 16.90 -22.72
CA ILE A 231 -13.87 16.02 -21.70
C ILE A 231 -13.83 14.59 -22.25
N THR A 232 -12.70 13.94 -22.03
CA THR A 232 -12.36 12.61 -22.49
C THR A 232 -12.28 11.65 -21.32
N SER A 233 -12.28 10.34 -21.60
CA SER A 233 -12.09 9.32 -20.57
C SER A 233 -10.75 9.49 -19.83
N ASP A 234 -9.70 9.93 -20.53
CA ASP A 234 -8.38 10.15 -19.96
C ASP A 234 -8.39 11.28 -18.92
N ASP A 235 -9.22 12.30 -19.12
CA ASP A 235 -9.34 13.39 -18.13
C ASP A 235 -9.96 12.90 -16.82
N PHE A 236 -10.89 11.96 -16.89
CA PHE A 236 -11.46 11.33 -15.70
C PHE A 236 -10.44 10.43 -15.01
N ALA A 237 -9.66 9.65 -15.77
CA ALA A 237 -8.61 8.81 -15.21
C ALA A 237 -7.52 9.63 -14.51
N ILE A 238 -7.12 10.76 -15.11
CA ILE A 238 -6.19 11.72 -14.48
C ILE A 238 -6.80 12.31 -13.21
N ALA A 239 -8.06 12.77 -13.26
CA ALA A 239 -8.73 13.34 -12.10
C ALA A 239 -8.86 12.34 -10.94
N GLU A 240 -9.22 11.10 -11.25
CA GLU A 240 -9.28 10.00 -10.28
C GLU A 240 -7.93 9.76 -9.62
N LEU A 241 -6.87 9.65 -10.43
CA LEU A 241 -5.51 9.43 -9.94
C LEU A 241 -5.02 10.58 -9.05
N LEU A 242 -5.40 11.83 -9.35
CA LEU A 242 -5.07 12.99 -8.51
C LEU A 242 -5.80 12.96 -7.17
N ILE A 243 -7.10 12.68 -7.19
CA ILE A 243 -7.92 12.55 -5.98
C ILE A 243 -7.33 11.48 -5.06
N LEU A 244 -6.87 10.36 -5.63
CA LEU A 244 -6.25 9.27 -4.88
C LEU A 244 -4.85 9.60 -4.35
N ARG A 245 -4.12 10.52 -4.99
CA ARG A 245 -2.77 10.96 -4.55
C ARG A 245 -2.80 12.09 -3.52
N GLU A 246 -3.90 12.85 -3.45
CA GLU A 246 -4.06 13.96 -2.50
C GLU A 246 -4.68 13.55 -1.15
N GLN A 247 -5.20 12.32 -1.04
CA GLN A 247 -5.58 11.71 0.24
C GLN A 247 -4.37 11.12 0.95
#